data_AF-A0A0C1K9J9-F1
#
_entry.id   AF-A0A0C1K9J9-F1
#
_cell.length_a   1.000
_cell.length_b   1.000
_cell.length_c   1.000
_cell.angle_alpha   90.00
_cell.angle_beta   90.00
_cell.angle_gamma   90.00
#
_symmetry.space_group_name_H-M   'P 1'
#
loop_
_entity.id
_entity.type
_entity.pdbx_description
1 polymer ?
#
loop_
_entity_poly.entity_id
_entity_poly.type
_entity_poly.pdbx_seq_one_letter_code
_entity_poly.pdbx_strand_id
1 'polypeptide(L)'
;MSKLKVVIVGGGFGGLNAAKALKKAAVDVLLLDKTNHHLFQPLLYQVASAALSPSNIASPIRTIFSKQENVTVLLANITAIDKEKR
;
A
#
# COMPACT_ATOMS: atom_id res chain seq x y z
N MET A 1 13.12 -6.74 -22.12
CA MET A 1 12.79 -5.30 -22.06
C MET A 1 12.60 -4.93 -20.60
N SER A 2 13.17 -3.82 -20.12
CA SER A 2 12.90 -3.36 -18.75
C SER A 2 11.44 -2.89 -18.67
N LYS A 3 10.62 -3.54 -17.86
CA LYS A 3 9.27 -3.03 -17.56
C LYS A 3 9.40 -1.67 -16.86
N LEU A 4 8.49 -0.76 -17.18
CA LEU A 4 8.40 0.54 -16.51
C LEU A 4 8.15 0.29 -15.00
N LYS A 5 8.94 0.92 -14.14
CA LYS A 5 8.79 0.82 -12.68
C LYS A 5 7.90 1.93 -12.15
N VAL A 6 6.89 1.57 -11.37
CA VAL A 6 6.00 2.52 -10.70
C VAL A 6 6.18 2.37 -9.20
N VAL A 7 6.63 3.43 -8.54
CA VAL A 7 6.77 3.46 -7.08
C VAL A 7 5.56 4.17 -6.48
N ILE A 8 4.88 3.50 -5.55
CA ILE A 8 3.76 4.03 -4.78
C ILE A 8 4.21 4.18 -3.33
N VAL A 9 4.16 5.41 -2.82
CA VAL A 9 4.50 5.74 -1.43
C VAL A 9 3.20 5.90 -0.63
N GLY A 10 2.97 4.98 0.29
CA GLY A 10 1.79 4.93 1.16
C GLY A 10 0.81 3.81 0.80
N GLY A 11 0.48 2.98 1.78
CA GLY A 11 -0.52 1.89 1.78
C GLY A 11 -1.88 2.32 2.36
N GLY A 12 -2.22 3.60 2.25
CA GLY A 12 -3.56 4.12 2.54
C GLY A 12 -4.55 3.85 1.40
N PHE A 13 -5.72 4.50 1.44
CA PHE A 13 -6.74 4.34 0.39
C PHE A 13 -6.22 4.67 -1.01
N GLY A 14 -5.49 5.78 -1.15
CA GLY A 14 -4.97 6.22 -2.45
C GLY A 14 -3.99 5.21 -3.04
N GLY A 15 -2.96 4.82 -2.29
CA GLY A 15 -1.95 3.91 -2.79
C GLY A 15 -2.47 2.49 -3.09
N LEU A 16 -3.39 1.98 -2.27
CA LEU A 16 -4.03 0.70 -2.56
C LEU A 16 -4.85 0.75 -3.85
N ASN A 17 -5.67 1.78 -4.03
CA ASN A 17 -6.49 1.90 -5.24
C ASN A 17 -5.64 2.16 -6.48
N ALA A 18 -4.56 2.94 -6.38
CA ALA A 18 -3.60 3.12 -7.46
C ALA A 18 -2.95 1.79 -7.87
N ALA A 19 -2.46 1.00 -6.90
CA ALA A 19 -1.87 -0.31 -7.17
C ALA A 19 -2.89 -1.28 -7.80
N LYS A 20 -4.15 -1.29 -7.32
CA LYS A 20 -5.23 -2.09 -7.91
C LYS A 20 -5.53 -1.69 -9.35
N ALA A 21 -5.56 -0.38 -9.65
CA ALA A 21 -5.80 0.13 -11.00
C ALA A 21 -4.69 -0.30 -11.99
N LEU A 22 -3.46 -0.45 -11.51
CA LEU A 22 -2.31 -0.90 -12.30
C LEU A 22 -2.19 -2.41 -12.50
N LYS A 23 -3.16 -3.22 -12.02
CA LYS A 23 -3.09 -4.69 -12.06
C LYS A 23 -2.84 -5.29 -13.45
N LYS A 24 -3.39 -4.67 -14.50
CA LYS A 24 -3.24 -5.15 -15.88
C LYS A 24 -2.24 -4.33 -16.71
N ALA A 25 -1.61 -3.32 -16.11
CA ALA A 25 -0.63 -2.49 -16.80
C ALA A 25 0.69 -3.26 -16.93
N ALA A 26 1.40 -3.06 -18.04
CA ALA A 26 2.72 -3.65 -18.31
C ALA A 26 3.84 -2.93 -17.53
N VAL A 27 3.67 -2.83 -16.21
CA VAL A 27 4.56 -2.14 -15.27
C VAL A 27 4.84 -3.03 -14.07
N ASP A 28 6.00 -2.84 -13.44
CA ASP A 28 6.30 -3.43 -12.13
C ASP A 28 6.05 -2.37 -11.05
N VAL A 29 5.14 -2.67 -10.13
CA VAL A 29 4.72 -1.77 -9.05
C VAL A 29 5.48 -2.11 -7.78
N LEU A 30 6.09 -1.10 -7.17
CA LEU A 30 6.66 -1.17 -5.83
C LEU A 30 5.83 -0.31 -4.89
N LEU A 31 5.10 -0.93 -3.96
CA LEU A 31 4.34 -0.23 -2.93
C LEU A 31 5.13 -0.24 -1.62
N LEU A 32 5.41 0.95 -1.12
CA LEU A 32 6.17 1.19 0.10
C LEU A 32 5.24 1.80 1.15
N ASP A 33 5.23 1.26 2.36
CA ASP A 33 4.57 1.90 3.50
C ASP A 33 5.38 1.69 4.79
N LYS A 34 5.28 2.64 5.72
CA LYS A 34 5.93 2.55 7.04
C LYS A 34 5.26 1.56 8.00
N THR A 35 4.07 1.07 7.63
CA THR A 35 3.29 0.05 8.31
C THR A 35 3.03 -1.13 7.37
N ASN A 36 2.79 -2.31 7.93
CA ASN A 36 2.55 -3.53 7.14
C ASN A 36 1.06 -3.75 6.79
N HIS A 37 0.17 -2.86 7.22
CA HIS A 37 -1.28 -3.00 7.11
C HIS A 37 -1.94 -1.72 6.60
N HIS A 38 -3.01 -1.90 5.83
CA HIS A 38 -3.93 -0.84 5.51
C HIS A 38 -4.88 -0.65 6.70
N LEU A 39 -5.00 0.59 7.17
CA LEU A 39 -5.94 0.99 8.20
C LEU A 39 -7.19 1.61 7.56
N PHE A 40 -8.36 1.03 7.84
CA PHE A 40 -9.64 1.63 7.48
C PHE A 40 -9.99 2.73 8.49
N GLN A 41 -9.32 3.87 8.32
CA GLN A 41 -9.43 5.06 9.19
C GLN A 41 -10.87 5.52 9.48
N PRO A 42 -11.86 5.39 8.57
CA PRO A 42 -13.24 5.79 8.86
C PRO A 42 -13.86 5.11 10.09
N LEU A 43 -13.42 3.92 10.50
CA LEU A 43 -13.93 3.22 11.70
C LEU A 43 -12.96 3.28 12.89
N LEU A 44 -11.93 4.12 12.83
CA LEU A 44 -10.95 4.24 13.92
C LEU A 44 -11.59 4.71 15.23
N TYR A 45 -12.64 5.53 15.14
CA TYR A 45 -13.39 5.97 16.31
C TYR A 45 -14.08 4.80 17.03
N GLN A 46 -14.53 3.77 16.31
CA GLN A 46 -15.16 2.60 16.92
C GLN A 46 -14.15 1.78 17.72
N VAL A 47 -12.90 1.71 17.25
CA VAL A 47 -11.80 1.12 18.03
C VAL A 47 -11.52 1.96 19.28
N ALA A 48 -11.45 3.28 19.15
CA ALA A 48 -11.22 4.17 20.29
C ALA A 48 -12.33 4.07 21.36
N SER A 49 -13.58 3.83 20.93
CA SER A 49 -14.74 3.60 21.81
C SER A 49 -14.88 2.15 22.32
N ALA A 50 -13.90 1.27 22.03
CA ALA A 50 -13.95 -0.16 22.32
C ALA A 50 -15.10 -0.95 21.66
N ALA A 51 -15.79 -0.37 20.68
CA ALA A 51 -16.85 -1.02 19.90
C ALA A 51 -16.30 -2.01 18.86
N LEU A 52 -15.05 -1.84 18.42
CA LEU A 52 -14.37 -2.75 17.48
C LEU A 52 -12.96 -3.09 17.94
N SER A 53 -12.50 -4.29 17.58
CA SER A 53 -11.09 -4.65 17.70
C SER A 53 -10.26 -3.96 16.59
N PRO A 54 -9.03 -3.50 16.86
CA PRO A 54 -8.11 -3.01 15.82
C PRO A 54 -7.95 -3.98 14.64
N SER A 55 -7.96 -5.29 14.90
CA SER A 55 -7.85 -6.33 13.86
C SER A 55 -9.02 -6.33 12.88
N ASN A 56 -10.17 -5.76 13.23
CA ASN A 56 -11.31 -5.63 12.32
C ASN A 56 -11.13 -4.53 11.29
N ILE A 57 -10.24 -3.56 11.54
CA ILE A 57 -10.04 -2.40 10.67
C ILE A 57 -8.62 -2.32 10.08
N ALA A 58 -7.76 -3.28 10.39
CA ALA A 58 -6.38 -3.36 9.91
C ALA A 58 -6.18 -4.63 9.06
N SER A 59 -5.88 -4.46 7.78
CA SER A 59 -5.64 -5.57 6.85
C SER A 59 -4.19 -5.60 6.36
N PRO A 60 -3.44 -6.71 6.48
CA PRO A 60 -2.08 -6.78 5.97
C PRO A 60 -2.01 -6.46 4.47
N ILE A 61 -1.18 -5.48 4.08
CA ILE A 61 -1.12 -5.00 2.69
C ILE A 61 -0.65 -6.13 1.76
N ARG A 62 0.30 -6.96 2.21
CA ARG A 62 0.77 -8.14 1.48
C ARG A 62 -0.37 -9.12 1.14
N THR A 63 -1.30 -9.33 2.07
CA THR A 63 -2.44 -10.22 1.83
C THR A 63 -3.38 -9.66 0.77
N ILE A 64 -3.62 -8.34 0.78
CA ILE A 64 -4.47 -7.64 -0.20
C ILE A 64 -3.95 -7.85 -1.64
N PHE A 65 -2.63 -7.80 -1.83
CA PHE A 65 -1.98 -7.94 -3.14
C PHE A 65 -1.45 -9.35 -3.45
N SER A 66 -1.75 -10.34 -2.61
CA SER A 66 -1.25 -11.73 -2.76
C SER A 66 -1.56 -12.38 -4.13
N LYS A 67 -2.63 -11.94 -4.80
CA LYS A 67 -3.05 -12.42 -6.13
C LYS A 67 -2.70 -11.47 -7.28
N GLN A 68 -1.88 -10.45 -7.03
CA GLN A 68 -1.47 -9.48 -8.03
C GLN A 68 0.04 -9.62 -8.27
N GLU A 69 0.39 -10.21 -9.40
CA GLU A 69 1.78 -10.60 -9.73
C GLU A 69 2.72 -9.42 -9.94
N ASN A 70 2.19 -8.27 -10.36
CA ASN A 70 3.00 -7.10 -10.68
C ASN A 70 3.19 -6.12 -9.52
N VAL A 71 2.84 -6.50 -8.28
CA VAL A 71 3.02 -5.65 -7.09
C VAL A 71 3.96 -6.32 -6.10
N THR A 72 5.04 -5.60 -5.76
CA THR A 72 5.88 -5.91 -4.61
C THR A 72 5.55 -4.94 -3.47
N VAL A 73 5.33 -5.46 -2.27
CA VAL A 73 5.05 -4.66 -1.07
C VAL A 73 6.25 -4.68 -0.13
N LEU A 74 6.83 -3.52 0.15
CA LEU A 74 7.95 -3.36 1.08
C LEU A 74 7.52 -2.51 2.30
N LEU A 75 7.95 -2.97 3.47
CA LEU A 75 7.84 -2.19 4.70
C LEU A 75 9.06 -1.26 4.75
N ALA A 76 8.85 0.03 4.57
CA ALA A 76 9.92 1.01 4.51
C ALA A 76 9.42 2.40 4.94
N ASN A 77 10.29 3.15 5.61
CA ASN A 77 10.07 4.56 5.89
C ASN A 77 10.77 5.40 4.81
N ILE A 78 9.99 6.11 3.98
CA ILE A 78 10.56 7.02 2.97
C ILE A 78 10.87 8.37 3.64
N THR A 79 12.12 8.82 3.53
CA THR A 79 12.58 10.07 4.15
C THR A 79 12.80 11.20 3.14
N ALA A 80 13.10 10.88 1.89
CA ALA A 80 13.38 11.86 0.85
C ALA A 80 13.03 11.30 -0.54
N ILE A 81 12.78 12.22 -1.49
CA ILE A 81 12.64 11.92 -2.91
C ILE A 81 13.60 12.85 -3.66
N ASP A 82 14.62 12.28 -4.29
CA ASP A 82 15.53 12.98 -5.18
C ASP A 82 14.99 12.89 -6.62
N LYS A 83 14.59 14.03 -7.19
CA LYS A 83 13.99 14.09 -8.52
C LYS A 83 15.04 14.11 -9.64
N GLU A 84 16.26 14.54 -9.34
CA GLU A 84 17.35 14.64 -10.30
C GLU A 84 17.98 13.27 -10.57
N LYS A 85 17.91 12.35 -9.60
CA LYS A 85 18.44 10.98 -9.71
C LYS A 85 17.34 9.95 -9.95
N ARG A 86 16.69 10.06 -11.11
CA ARG A 86 15.58 9.19 -11.48
C ARG A 86 16.00 7.87 -12.11
#